data_AF-A0AB73VAG2-F1
#
_entry.id   AF-A0AB73VAG2-F1
#
_cell.length_a   1.000
_cell.length_b   1.000
_cell.length_c   1.000
_cell.angle_alpha   90.00
_cell.angle_beta   90.00
_cell.angle_gamma   90.00
#
_symmetry.space_group_name_H-M   'P 1'
#
loop_
_entity.id
_entity.type
_entity.pdbx_description
1 polymer ?
#
loop_
_entity_poly.entity_id
_entity_poly.type
_entity_poly.pdbx_seq_one_letter_code
_entity_poly.pdbx_strand_id
1 'polypeptide(L)' 'EKIYDGNRLLKEHIQTIKLNDISFGYYQNRPLVLNGISLKIEKGKKIALVGPSGGGKSTVAQLLVRFYETTTR' A
#
# COMPACT_ATOMS: atom_id res chain seq x y z
N GLU A 1 19.79 -7.28 10.13
CA GLU A 1 18.49 -7.17 10.82
C GLU A 1 17.57 -8.29 10.32
N LYS A 2 16.81 -8.96 11.19
CA LYS A 2 15.92 -10.07 10.81
C LYS A 2 14.55 -9.50 10.43
N ILE A 3 14.02 -9.85 9.26
CA ILE A 3 12.71 -9.40 8.79
C ILE A 3 11.71 -10.55 8.89
N TYR A 4 10.52 -10.27 9.40
CA TYR A 4 9.47 -11.26 9.60
C TYR A 4 8.21 -10.91 8.81
N ASP A 5 7.53 -11.94 8.34
CA ASP A 5 6.16 -11.91 7.81
C ASP A 5 5.27 -12.69 8.77
N GLY A 6 4.63 -11.97 9.69
CA GLY A 6 4.01 -12.57 10.88
C GLY A 6 5.05 -13.33 11.71
N ASN A 7 4.85 -14.64 11.88
CA ASN A 7 5.79 -15.51 12.60
C ASN A 7 6.88 -16.10 11.71
N ARG A 8 6.86 -15.85 10.40
CA ARG A 8 7.80 -16.42 9.43
C ARG A 8 9.01 -15.51 9.25
N LEU A 9 10.20 -16.02 9.51
CA LEU A 9 11.46 -15.33 9.14
C LEU A 9 11.62 -15.32 7.61
N LEU A 10 11.77 -14.14 7.02
CA LEU A 10 12.14 -14.00 5.61
C LEU A 10 13.65 -14.24 5.47
N LYS A 11 14.01 -15.38 4.88
CA LYS A 11 15.42 -15.78 4.64
C LYS A 11 16.05 -15.02 3.48
N GLU A 12 15.23 -14.53 2.56
CA GLU A 12 15.66 -13.81 1.37
C GLU A 12 15.41 -12.31 1.51
N HIS A 13 16.18 -11.52 0.77
CA HIS A 13 15.94 -10.09 0.67
C HIS A 13 14.59 -9.81 0.00
N ILE A 14 13.83 -8.85 0.54
CA ILE A 14 12.60 -8.35 -0.09
C ILE A 14 12.94 -7.83 -1.49
N GLN A 15 12.34 -8.46 -2.51
CA GLN A 15 12.53 -8.07 -3.91
C GLN A 15 11.46 -7.08 -4.39
N THR A 16 10.26 -7.15 -3.83
CA THR A 16 9.12 -6.36 -4.31
C THR A 16 8.13 -6.10 -3.20
N ILE A 17 7.54 -4.90 -3.19
CA ILE A 17 6.35 -4.55 -2.42
C ILE A 17 5.19 -4.37 -3.41
N LYS A 18 4.01 -4.91 -3.09
CA LYS A 18 2.83 -4.81 -3.96
C LYS A 18 1.59 -4.38 -3.20
N LEU A 19 0.82 -3.48 -3.81
CA LEU A 19 -0.60 -3.30 -3.58
C LEU A 19 -1.32 -3.90 -4.78
N ASN A 20 -2.31 -4.77 -4.56
CA ASN A 20 -3.05 -5.42 -5.63
C ASN A 20 -4.53 -5.07 -5.48
N ASP A 21 -5.08 -4.38 -6.48
CA ASP A 21 -6.51 -4.04 -6.58
C ASP A 21 -7.11 -3.43 -5.30
N ILE A 22 -6.38 -2.49 -4.69
CA ILE A 22 -6.76 -1.94 -3.40
C ILE A 22 -7.84 -0.88 -3.57
N SER A 23 -8.96 -1.13 -2.92
CA SER A 23 -10.04 -0.16 -2.70
C SER A 23 -10.09 0.23 -1.23
N PHE A 24 -10.17 1.51 -0.93
CA PHE A 24 -10.11 2.01 0.44
C PHE A 24 -10.86 3.32 0.62
N GLY A 25 -11.57 3.46 1.74
CA GLY A 25 -12.14 4.71 2.22
C GLY A 25 -12.08 4.75 3.74
N TYR A 26 -11.86 5.95 4.32
CA TYR A 26 -11.72 6.11 5.78
C TYR A 26 -13.02 5.83 6.56
N TYR A 27 -14.18 5.98 5.90
CA TYR A 27 -15.49 5.80 6.52
C TYR A 27 -16.39 5.02 5.58
N GLN A 28 -17.15 4.06 6.11
CA GLN A 28 -18.04 3.19 5.32
C GLN A 28 -19.12 3.96 4.54
N ASN A 29 -19.56 5.11 5.07
CA ASN A 29 -20.64 5.92 4.50
C ASN A 29 -20.11 7.08 3.62
N ARG A 30 -18.86 6.99 3.17
CA ARG A 30 -18.23 8.00 2.31
C ARG A 30 -17.69 7.34 1.03
N PRO A 31 -17.54 8.10 -0.06
CA PRO A 31 -16.89 7.60 -1.26
C PRO A 31 -15.49 7.03 -0.95
N LEU A 32 -15.09 6.05 -1.74
CA LEU A 32 -13.74 5.50 -1.68
C LEU A 32 -12.71 6.58 -2.04
N VAL A 33 -11.61 6.60 -1.30
CA VAL A 33 -10.43 7.43 -1.58
C VAL A 33 -9.56 6.77 -2.65
N LEU A 34 -9.47 5.45 -2.63
CA LEU A 34 -8.77 4.63 -3.62
C LEU A 34 -9.77 3.61 -4.19
N ASN A 35 -9.76 3.41 -5.50
CA ASN A 35 -10.66 2.49 -6.20
C ASN A 35 -9.85 1.60 -7.15
N GLY A 36 -9.62 0.35 -6.76
CA GLY A 36 -8.93 -0.66 -7.57
C GLY A 36 -7.46 -0.32 -7.91
N ILE A 37 -6.72 0.30 -6.98
CA ILE A 37 -5.35 0.74 -7.24
C ILE A 37 -4.37 -0.44 -7.10
N SER A 38 -3.54 -0.64 -8.13
CA SER A 38 -2.43 -1.59 -8.10
C SER A 38 -1.09 -0.86 -8.20
N LEU A 39 -0.12 -1.24 -7.37
CA LEU A 39 1.22 -0.67 -7.34
C LEU A 39 2.25 -1.77 -7.12
N LYS A 40 3.33 -1.78 -7.90
CA LYS A 40 4.48 -2.67 -7.73
C LYS A 40 5.74 -1.83 -7.55
N ILE A 41 6.43 -2.00 -6.42
CA ILE A 41 7.70 -1.34 -6.12
C ILE A 41 8.78 -2.42 -6.08
N GLU A 42 9.71 -2.38 -7.04
CA GLU A 42 10.84 -3.31 -7.09
C GLU A 42 12.04 -2.80 -6.29
N LYS A 43 12.83 -3.72 -5.76
CA LYS A 43 14.05 -3.40 -5.00
C LYS A 43 14.97 -2.50 -5.81
N GLY A 44 15.46 -1.43 -5.19
CA GLY A 44 16.37 -0.46 -5.80
C GLY A 44 15.71 0.54 -6.75
N LYS A 45 14.40 0.44 -6.99
CA LYS A 45 13.65 1.45 -7.76
C LYS A 45 13.17 2.58 -6.85
N LYS A 46 13.13 3.79 -7.41
CA LYS A 46 12.47 4.95 -6.82
C LYS A 46 11.21 5.25 -7.62
N ILE A 47 10.10 5.47 -6.93
CA ILE A 47 8.80 5.79 -7.54
C ILE A 47 8.31 7.11 -6.94
N ALA A 48 7.77 7.98 -7.79
CA ALA A 48 7.07 9.19 -7.37
C ALA A 48 5.56 9.01 -7.55
N LEU A 49 4.79 9.31 -6.51
CA LEU A 49 3.33 9.41 -6.59
C LEU A 49 2.96 10.87 -6.83
N VAL A 50 2.43 11.18 -8.01
CA VAL A 50 2.08 12.54 -8.44
C VAL A 50 0.60 12.65 -8.78
N GLY A 51 0.03 13.85 -8.64
CA GLY A 51 -1.38 14.10 -8.91
C GLY A 51 -1.97 15.22 -8.03
N PRO A 52 -3.21 15.66 -8.33
CA PRO A 52 -3.84 16.79 -7.66
C PRO A 52 -4.03 16.58 -6.16
N SER A 53 -4.20 17.67 -5.40
CA SER A 53 -4.57 17.59 -3.99
C SER A 53 -5.84 16.75 -3.81
N GLY A 54 -5.90 15.93 -2.76
CA GLY A 54 -7.01 15.00 -2.53
C GLY A 54 -7.00 13.71 -3.35
N GLY A 55 -6.10 13.53 -4.33
CA GLY A 55 -6.03 12.33 -5.17
C GLY A 55 -5.52 11.03 -4.52
N GLY A 56 -5.56 10.90 -3.19
CA GLY A 56 -5.23 9.65 -2.48
C GLY A 56 -3.74 9.32 -2.31
N LYS A 57 -2.81 10.17 -2.75
CA LYS A 57 -1.34 9.94 -2.66
C LYS A 57 -0.87 9.58 -1.24
N SER A 58 -1.23 10.40 -0.24
CA SER A 58 -0.87 10.17 1.15
C SER A 58 -1.54 8.91 1.72
N THR A 59 -2.76 8.61 1.27
CA THR A 59 -3.48 7.39 1.63
C THR A 59 -2.75 6.13 1.14
N VAL A 60 -2.26 6.11 -0.10
CA VAL A 60 -1.41 5.01 -0.61
C VAL A 60 -0.16 4.85 0.26
N ALA A 61 0.52 5.95 0.60
CA ALA A 61 1.70 5.90 1.45
C ALA A 61 1.39 5.35 2.86
N GLN A 62 0.25 5.74 3.45
CA GLN A 62 -0.19 5.25 4.75
C GLN A 62 -0.55 3.76 4.74
N LEU A 63 -1.15 3.26 3.65
CA LEU A 63 -1.46 1.84 3.50
C LEU A 63 -0.20 0.98 3.32
N LEU A 64 0.80 1.48 2.59
CA LEU A 64 2.09 0.77 2.42
C LEU A 64 2.79 0.48 3.75
N VAL A 65 2.63 1.36 4.73
CA VAL A 65 3.22 1.21 6.08
C VAL A 65 2.20 0.74 7.13
N ARG A 66 1.02 0.26 6.69
CA ARG A 66 -0.06 -0.30 7.53
C ARG A 66 -0.55 0.64 8.64
N PHE A 67 -0.60 1.95 8.41
CA PHE A 67 -1.32 2.86 9.30
C PHE A 67 -2.84 2.63 9.28
N TYR A 68 -3.35 2.08 8.18
CA TYR A 68 -4.73 1.62 8.04
C TYR A 68 -4.72 0.21 7.48
N GLU A 69 -5.67 -0.60 7.93
CA GLU A 69 -5.95 -1.91 7.34
C GLU A 69 -6.90 -1.73 6.16
N THR A 70 -6.66 -2.46 5.08
CA THR A 70 -7.53 -2.44 3.91
C THR A 70 -8.79 -3.22 4.22
N THR A 71 -9.95 -2.60 4.06
CA THR A 71 -11.22 -3.32 3.98
C THR A 71 -11.35 -3.91 2.58
N THR A 72 -10.64 -5.01 2.33
CA THR A 72 -10.90 -5.82 1.14
C THR A 72 -12.35 -6.29 1.20
N ARG A 73 -13.17 -5.97 0.20
CA ARG A 73 -14.42 -6.69 -0.07
C ARG A 73 -14.14 -7.81 -1.05
#